data_AF-A0A317CGN8-F1
#
_entry.id   AF-A0A317CGN8-F1
#
_cell.length_a   1.000
_cell.length_b   1.000
_cell.length_c   1.000
_cell.angle_alpha   90.00
_cell.angle_beta   90.00
_cell.angle_gamma   90.00
#
_symmetry.space_group_name_H-M   'P 1'
#
loop_
_entity.id
_entity.type
_entity.pdbx_description
1 polymer ?
#
loop_
_entity_poly.entity_id
_entity_poly.type
_entity_poly.pdbx_seq_one_letter_code
_entity_poly.pdbx_strand_id
1 'polypeptide(L)'
;MPWSEIFTNLFFTMVIGWLIMWTFLAWGFGISNFRETHSKLLGDIGLILWFVLVIGHVYAIYLLWATSTSIGTLGLCLLAAHVFYGTTFATNVSRR
;
A
#
# COMPACT_ATOMS: atom_id res chain seq x y z
N MET A 1 15.33 22.56 -1.77
CA MET A 1 14.11 22.14 -2.48
C MET A 1 13.34 23.40 -2.88
N PRO A 2 13.09 23.67 -4.16
CA PRO A 2 12.26 24.78 -4.62
C PRO A 2 10.83 24.68 -4.09
N TRP A 3 10.12 25.81 -3.98
CA TRP A 3 8.73 25.83 -3.48
C TRP A 3 7.80 24.92 -4.27
N SER A 4 7.93 24.86 -5.60
CA SER A 4 7.13 23.98 -6.46
C SER A 4 7.29 22.49 -6.13
N GLU A 5 8.52 22.07 -5.81
CA GLU A 5 8.83 20.69 -5.42
C GLU A 5 8.27 20.38 -4.03
N ILE A 6 8.35 21.33 -3.08
CA ILE A 6 7.72 21.20 -1.75
C ILE A 6 6.20 21.01 -1.87
N PHE A 7 5.52 21.83 -2.67
CA PHE A 7 4.07 21.70 -2.88
C PHE A 7 3.69 20.37 -3.53
N THR A 8 4.52 19.90 -4.48
CA THR A 8 4.34 18.60 -5.13
C THR A 8 4.50 17.47 -4.11
N ASN A 9 5.55 17.49 -3.30
CA ASN A 9 5.80 16.47 -2.27
C ASN A 9 4.70 16.46 -1.20
N LEU A 10 4.19 17.63 -0.80
CA LEU A 10 3.04 17.73 0.10
C LEU A 10 1.79 17.07 -0.49
N PHE A 11 1.44 17.42 -1.74
CA PHE A 11 0.30 16.84 -2.44
C PHE A 11 0.40 15.31 -2.50
N PHE A 12 1.55 14.77 -2.93
CA PHE A 12 1.75 13.32 -3.01
C PHE A 12 1.82 12.65 -1.64
N THR A 13 2.31 13.32 -0.60
CA THR A 13 2.24 12.82 0.78
C THR A 13 0.79 12.64 1.22
N MET A 14 -0.09 13.61 0.92
CA MET A 14 -1.52 13.51 1.23
C MET A 14 -2.18 12.36 0.43
N VAL A 15 -1.86 12.21 -0.85
CA VAL A 15 -2.36 11.11 -1.69
C VAL A 15 -1.90 9.75 -1.16
N ILE A 16 -0.60 9.58 -0.88
CA ILE A 16 -0.07 8.32 -0.34
C ILE A 16 -0.68 8.03 1.04
N GLY A 17 -0.82 9.04 1.90
CA GLY A 17 -1.50 8.92 3.20
C GLY A 17 -2.96 8.47 3.07
N TRP A 18 -3.70 9.04 2.12
CA TRP A 18 -5.06 8.59 1.79
C TRP A 18 -5.09 7.13 1.32
N LEU A 19 -4.15 6.73 0.46
CA LEU A 19 -4.03 5.34 -0.02
C LEU A 19 -3.66 4.35 1.10
N ILE A 20 -2.88 4.77 2.10
CA ILE A 20 -2.62 3.95 3.30
C ILE A 20 -3.94 3.62 4.02
N MET A 21 -4.84 4.59 4.19
CA MET A 21 -6.13 4.34 4.85
C MET A 21 -6.95 3.28 4.10
N TRP A 22 -7.00 3.37 2.76
CA TRP A 22 -7.65 2.36 1.94
C TRP A 22 -6.96 1.00 1.98
N THR A 23 -5.63 0.98 2.09
CA THR A 23 -4.84 -0.24 2.30
C THR A 23 -5.23 -0.91 3.61
N PHE A 24 -5.45 -0.14 4.68
CA PHE A 24 -5.93 -0.71 5.94
C PHE A 24 -7.36 -1.23 5.85
N LEU A 25 -8.26 -0.49 5.22
CA LEU A 25 -9.67 -0.85 5.14
C LEU A 25 -9.93 -1.98 4.15
N ALA A 26 -9.77 -1.72 2.85
CA ALA A 26 -10.15 -2.66 1.79
C ALA A 26 -9.32 -3.95 1.87
N TRP A 27 -8.00 -3.83 1.98
CA TRP A 27 -7.13 -5.00 2.06
C TRP A 27 -7.16 -5.69 3.42
N GLY A 28 -7.47 -4.96 4.50
CA GLY A 28 -7.73 -5.55 5.81
C GLY A 28 -8.94 -6.48 5.79
N PHE A 29 -10.05 -6.07 5.14
CA PHE A 29 -11.19 -6.97 4.92
C PHE A 29 -10.83 -8.13 4.00
N GLY A 30 -10.12 -7.86 2.90
CA GLY A 30 -9.64 -8.87 1.96
C GLY A 30 -8.85 -9.99 2.63
N ILE A 31 -7.81 -9.65 3.40
CA ILE A 31 -6.98 -10.65 4.06
C ILE A 31 -7.71 -11.39 5.16
N SER A 32 -8.60 -10.70 5.89
CA SER A 32 -9.40 -11.36 6.94
C SER A 32 -10.28 -12.45 6.32
N ASN A 33 -10.95 -12.15 5.21
CA ASN A 33 -11.77 -13.12 4.47
C ASN A 33 -10.92 -14.25 3.84
N PHE A 34 -9.74 -13.92 3.32
CA PHE A 34 -8.82 -14.92 2.76
C PHE A 34 -8.35 -15.91 3.83
N ARG A 35 -8.02 -15.44 5.04
CA ARG A 35 -7.61 -16.27 6.18
C ARG A 35 -8.70 -17.21 6.68
N GLU A 36 -9.97 -16.84 6.53
CA GLU A 36 -11.11 -17.69 6.90
C GLU A 36 -11.34 -18.83 5.88
N THR A 37 -10.92 -18.64 4.64
CA THR A 37 -11.21 -19.56 3.52
C THR A 37 -10.02 -20.42 3.08
N HIS A 38 -8.80 -20.03 3.46
CA HIS A 38 -7.55 -20.68 3.04
C HIS A 38 -6.76 -21.25 4.23
N SER A 39 -5.71 -22.01 3.92
CA SER A 39 -4.84 -22.57 4.96
C SER A 39 -4.18 -21.48 5.80
N LYS A 40 -3.92 -21.80 7.08
CA LYS A 40 -3.27 -20.89 8.04
C LYS A 40 -1.96 -20.30 7.51
N LEU A 41 -1.12 -21.14 6.88
CA LEU A 41 0.16 -20.71 6.33
C LEU A 41 0.00 -19.63 5.25
N LEU A 42 -0.87 -19.86 4.26
CA LEU A 42 -1.12 -18.88 3.19
C LEU A 42 -1.73 -17.59 3.75
N GLY A 43 -2.62 -17.73 4.73
CA GLY A 43 -3.23 -16.61 5.44
C GLY A 43 -2.22 -15.75 6.19
N ASP A 44 -1.25 -16.37 6.88
CA ASP A 44 -0.21 -15.64 7.62
C ASP A 44 0.81 -14.98 6.66
N ILE A 45 1.14 -15.63 5.53
CA ILE A 45 1.95 -15.00 4.45
C ILE A 45 1.25 -13.75 3.92
N GLY A 46 -0.04 -13.84 3.60
CA GLY A 46 -0.82 -12.69 3.14
C GLY A 46 -0.85 -11.56 4.18
N LEU A 47 -1.02 -11.88 5.47
CA LEU A 47 -1.00 -10.89 6.54
C LEU A 47 0.35 -10.17 6.64
N ILE A 48 1.46 -10.91 6.54
CA ILE A 48 2.81 -10.31 6.52
C ILE A 48 2.97 -9.39 5.31
N LEU A 49 2.58 -9.85 4.11
CA LEU A 49 2.68 -9.06 2.88
C LEU A 49 1.81 -7.81 2.91
N TRP A 50 0.66 -7.85 3.60
CA TRP A 50 -0.16 -6.66 3.84
C TRP A 50 0.56 -5.63 4.70
N PHE A 51 1.19 -6.05 5.80
CA PHE A 51 2.01 -5.14 6.61
C PHE A 51 3.20 -4.59 5.84
N VAL A 52 3.85 -5.40 4.99
CA VAL A 52 4.91 -4.94 4.09
C VAL A 52 4.38 -3.88 3.13
N LEU A 53 3.17 -4.05 2.58
CA LEU A 53 2.53 -3.06 1.71
C LEU A 53 2.27 -1.74 2.48
N VAL A 54 1.76 -1.80 3.71
CA VAL A 54 1.56 -0.63 4.58
C VAL A 54 2.89 0.09 4.83
N ILE A 55 3.92 -0.64 5.27
CA ILE A 55 5.26 -0.08 5.52
C ILE A 55 5.83 0.53 4.24
N GLY A 56 5.58 -0.09 3.08
CA GLY A 56 5.98 0.40 1.77
C GLY A 56 5.47 1.81 1.47
N HIS A 57 4.28 2.18 1.94
CA HIS A 57 3.78 3.55 1.78
C HIS A 57 4.51 4.54 2.69
N VAL A 58 4.77 4.18 3.95
CA VAL A 58 5.54 5.02 4.89
C VAL A 58 6.95 5.24 4.33
N TYR A 59 7.54 4.18 3.80
CA TYR A 59 8.85 4.24 3.16
C TYR A 59 8.83 5.08 1.87
N ALA A 60 7.77 4.99 1.07
CA ALA A 60 7.60 5.85 -0.11
C ALA A 60 7.51 7.35 0.27
N ILE A 61 6.78 7.69 1.35
CA ILE A 61 6.76 9.06 1.88
C ILE A 61 8.17 9.47 2.33
N TYR A 62 8.87 8.62 3.07
CA TYR A 62 10.25 8.90 3.46
C TYR A 62 11.15 9.17 2.24
N LEU A 63 11.12 8.30 1.23
CA LEU A 63 11.93 8.45 0.02
C LEU A 63 11.57 9.69 -0.79
N LEU A 64 10.29 10.07 -0.83
CA LEU A 64 9.81 11.28 -1.49
C LEU A 64 10.47 12.55 -0.92
N TRP A 65 10.74 12.56 0.39
CA TRP A 65 11.34 13.71 1.07
C TRP A 65 12.86 13.61 1.22
N ALA A 66 13.39 12.40 1.39
CA ALA A 66 14.79 12.18 1.73
C ALA A 66 15.70 11.98 0.51
N THR A 67 15.14 11.71 -0.67
CA THR A 67 15.91 11.35 -1.87
C THR A 67 15.37 12.05 -3.11
N SER A 68 16.13 12.01 -4.21
CA SER A 68 15.70 12.49 -5.53
C SER A 68 14.95 11.41 -6.34
N THR A 69 14.37 10.41 -5.67
CA THR A 69 13.63 9.33 -6.35
C THR A 69 12.39 9.91 -7.02
N SER A 70 12.17 9.56 -8.29
CA SER A 70 11.03 10.09 -9.02
C SER A 70 9.70 9.61 -8.44
N ILE A 71 8.71 10.51 -8.38
CA ILE A 71 7.34 10.19 -7.96
C ILE A 71 6.75 9.08 -8.82
N GLY A 72 7.06 9.07 -10.12
CA GLY A 72 6.62 8.02 -11.05
C GLY A 72 7.14 6.64 -10.62
N THR A 73 8.41 6.53 -10.25
CA THR A 73 9.00 5.28 -9.76
C THR A 73 8.32 4.82 -8.46
N LEU A 74 8.17 5.71 -7.48
CA LEU A 74 7.51 5.38 -6.20
C LEU A 74 6.06 4.93 -6.42
N GLY A 75 5.32 5.65 -7.28
CA GLY A 75 3.94 5.33 -7.63
C GLY A 75 3.80 3.99 -8.36
N LEU A 76 4.67 3.70 -9.33
CA LEU A 76 4.65 2.43 -10.06
C LEU A 76 4.96 1.24 -9.14
N CYS A 77 5.94 1.37 -8.24
CA CYS A 77 6.27 0.32 -7.28
C CYS A 77 5.09 0.04 -6.33
N LEU A 78 4.47 1.09 -5.77
CA LEU A 78 3.29 0.92 -4.92
C LEU A 78 2.11 0.31 -5.68
N LEU A 79 1.83 0.80 -6.89
CA LEU A 79 0.75 0.27 -7.72
C LEU A 79 0.95 -1.21 -8.04
N ALA A 80 2.16 -1.61 -8.45
CA ALA A 80 2.48 -3.00 -8.73
C ALA A 80 2.27 -3.89 -7.50
N ALA A 81 2.72 -3.43 -6.32
CA ALA A 81 2.51 -4.14 -5.06
C ALA A 81 1.03 -4.25 -4.70
N HIS A 82 0.24 -3.18 -4.90
CA HIS A 82 -1.22 -3.17 -4.71
C HIS A 82 -1.94 -4.16 -5.62
N VAL A 83 -1.61 -4.17 -6.92
CA VAL A 83 -2.24 -5.08 -7.90
C VAL A 83 -1.91 -6.53 -7.57
N PHE A 84 -0.63 -6.83 -7.28
CA PHE A 84 -0.22 -8.17 -6.87
C PHE A 84 -0.96 -8.61 -5.61
N TYR A 85 -0.99 -7.76 -4.58
CA TYR A 85 -1.65 -8.07 -3.32
C TYR A 85 -3.16 -8.27 -3.50
N GLY A 86 -3.82 -7.33 -4.18
CA GLY A 86 -5.27 -7.35 -4.43
C GLY A 86 -5.72 -8.59 -5.18
N THR A 87 -4.99 -8.97 -6.23
CA THR A 87 -5.32 -10.15 -7.05
C THR A 87 -5.01 -11.49 -6.38
N THR A 88 -4.09 -11.51 -5.41
CA THR A 88 -3.67 -12.76 -4.74
C THR A 88 -4.40 -13.00 -3.42
N PHE A 89 -4.50 -11.97 -2.57
CA PHE A 89 -4.92 -12.12 -1.17
C PHE A 89 -6.19 -11.35 -0.82
N ALA A 90 -6.59 -10.37 -1.63
CA ALA A 90 -7.73 -9.50 -1.33
C ALA A 90 -8.75 -9.44 -2.47
N THR A 91 -9.01 -10.58 -3.09
CA THR A 91 -9.99 -10.72 -4.17
C THR A 91 -11.43 -10.50 -3.70
N ASN A 92 -11.71 -10.70 -2.40
CA ASN A 92 -13.00 -10.42 -1.79
C ASN A 92 -12.85 -9.45 -0.59
N VAL A 93 -13.12 -8.18 -0.85
CA VAL A 93 -13.07 -7.08 0.15
C VAL A 93 -14.43 -6.75 0.77
N SER A 94 -15.47 -7.54 0.47
CA SER A 94 -16.80 -7.38 1.04
C SER A 94 -16.99 -8.31 2.25
N ARG A 95 -17.63 -7.83 3.31
CA ARG A 95 -18.20 -8.68 4.37
C ARG A 95 -19.71 -8.64 4.25
N ARG A 96 -20.34 -9.82 4.29
CA ARG A 96 -21.80 -9.95 4.47
C ARG A 96 -22.14 -9.81 5.95
#